data_AF-A0A2V8GEX5-F1
#
_entry.id   AF-A0A2V8GEX5-F1
#
_cell.length_a   1.000
_cell.length_b   1.000
_cell.length_c   1.000
_cell.angle_alpha   90.00
_cell.angle_beta   90.00
_cell.angle_gamma   90.00
#
_symmetry.space_group_name_H-M   'P 1'
#
loop_
_entity.id
_entity.type
_entity.pdbx_description
1 polymer ?
#
loop_
_entity_poly.entity_id
_entity_poly.type
_entity_poly.pdbx_seq_one_letter_code
_entity_poly.pdbx_strand_id
1 'polypeptide(L)' 'MKASHFFTDHDTTLRVRITKRPVPTELEPYDVSRFEVGKVYEVGPRLAEALIVAGFAEPEMRTKDRPATKPGKRKK' A
#
# COMPACT_ATOMS: atom_id res chain seq x y z
N MET A 1 27.04 22.90 -0.26
CA MET A 1 26.80 21.70 -1.10
C MET A 1 26.04 20.66 -0.28
N LYS A 2 25.06 20.01 -0.91
CA LYS A 2 24.20 18.90 -0.43
C LYS A 2 23.15 19.21 0.64
N ALA A 3 22.01 19.71 0.14
CA ALA A 3 20.70 19.45 0.73
C ALA A 3 20.47 17.93 0.77
N SER A 4 20.56 17.35 1.96
CA SER A 4 20.09 15.99 2.24
C SER A 4 18.71 16.12 2.88
N HIS A 5 17.73 16.50 2.08
CA HIS A 5 16.34 16.19 2.40
C HIS A 5 16.18 14.68 2.26
N PHE A 6 16.60 13.94 3.29
CA PHE A 6 16.13 12.58 3.50
C PHE A 6 14.63 12.71 3.69
N PHE A 7 13.87 12.45 2.63
CA PHE A 7 12.42 12.40 2.64
C PHE A 7 11.98 11.54 3.83
N THR A 8 11.60 12.24 4.90
CA THR A 8 10.97 11.69 6.08
C THR A 8 9.49 11.69 5.77
N ASP A 9 9.12 10.97 4.70
CA ASP A 9 7.73 10.73 4.30
C ASP A 9 7.24 9.57 5.17
N HIS A 10 7.05 9.84 6.46
CA HIS A 10 6.67 8.84 7.45
C HIS A 10 5.17 8.50 7.44
N ASP A 11 4.37 9.11 6.56
CA ASP A 11 2.90 9.00 6.64
C ASP A 11 2.22 8.35 5.42
N THR A 12 2.93 8.12 4.31
CA THR A 12 2.30 7.56 3.10
C THR A 12 2.49 6.04 2.99
N THR A 13 1.92 5.28 3.91
CA THR A 13 1.83 3.81 3.76
C THR A 13 0.73 3.42 2.79
N LEU A 14 0.98 2.41 1.95
CA LEU A 14 0.00 1.86 1.01
C LEU A 14 -0.47 0.49 1.48
N ARG A 15 -1.75 0.21 1.24
CA ARG A 15 -2.35 -1.10 1.51
C ARG A 15 -2.32 -1.95 0.24
N VAL A 16 -1.70 -3.12 0.34
CA VAL A 16 -1.61 -4.07 -0.76
C VAL A 16 -2.11 -5.43 -0.32
N ARG A 17 -2.86 -6.09 -1.20
CA ARG A 17 -3.29 -7.48 -1.02
C ARG A 17 -2.33 -8.41 -1.74
N ILE A 18 -1.76 -9.35 -1.03
CA ILE A 18 -0.83 -10.33 -1.62
C ILE A 18 -1.65 -11.35 -2.40
N THR A 19 -1.42 -11.45 -3.70
CA THR A 19 -2.15 -12.39 -4.58
C THR A 19 -1.31 -13.61 -4.92
N LYS A 20 0.03 -13.50 -4.83
CA LYS A 20 0.99 -14.60 -5.03
C LYS A 20 2.09 -14.54 -3.99
N ARG A 21 2.71 -15.69 -3.70
CA ARG A 21 3.79 -15.76 -2.70
C ARG A 21 5.03 -15.03 -3.25
N PRO A 22 5.48 -13.94 -2.63
CA PRO A 22 6.67 -13.22 -3.08
C PRO A 22 7.92 -14.08 -2.89
N VAL A 23 8.81 -14.04 -3.88
CA VAL A 23 10.11 -14.71 -3.86
C VAL A 23 11.14 -13.76 -3.25
N PRO A 24 11.79 -14.10 -2.12
CA PRO A 24 12.72 -13.19 -1.43
C PRO A 24 13.84 -12.67 -2.32
N THR A 25 14.40 -13.52 -3.18
CA THR A 25 15.51 -13.18 -4.09
C THR A 25 15.14 -12.11 -5.12
N GLU A 26 13.87 -12.00 -5.51
CA GLU A 26 13.42 -11.03 -6.51
C GLU A 26 13.07 -9.67 -5.90
N LEU A 27 12.92 -9.60 -4.57
CA LEU A 27 12.45 -8.44 -3.84
C LEU A 27 13.46 -7.96 -2.80
N GLU A 28 14.74 -8.33 -2.94
CA GLU A 28 15.81 -7.76 -2.13
C GLU A 28 15.87 -6.23 -2.30
N PRO A 29 16.09 -5.47 -1.21
CA PRO A 29 16.47 -5.89 0.14
C PRO A 29 15.29 -6.12 1.11
N TYR A 30 14.04 -6.26 0.62
CA TYR A 30 12.86 -6.32 1.48
C TYR A 30 12.61 -7.72 2.05
N ASP A 31 12.30 -7.79 3.35
CA ASP A 31 11.81 -9.04 3.95
C ASP A 31 10.33 -9.27 3.60
N VAL A 32 10.15 -10.16 2.63
CA VAL A 32 8.85 -10.57 2.10
C VAL A 32 8.37 -11.92 2.67
N SER A 33 9.17 -12.56 3.53
CA SER A 33 8.87 -13.88 4.10
C SER A 33 7.63 -13.87 4.99
N ARG A 34 7.32 -12.70 5.56
CA ARG A 34 6.13 -12.45 6.39
C ARG A 34 4.82 -12.34 5.61
N PHE A 35 4.88 -12.22 4.28
CA PHE A 35 3.69 -12.01 3.47
C PHE A 35 3.00 -13.34 3.16
N GLU A 36 1.68 -13.33 3.36
CA GLU A 36 0.82 -14.48 3.10
C GLU A 36 -0.18 -14.15 2.01
N VAL A 37 -0.39 -15.10 1.11
CA VAL A 37 -1.35 -14.97 0.01
C VAL A 37 -2.77 -14.79 0.54
N GLY A 38 -3.49 -13.85 -0.05
CA GLY A 38 -4.85 -13.47 0.31
C GLY A 38 -4.94 -12.41 1.39
N LYS A 39 -3.87 -12.15 2.16
CA LYS A 39 -3.86 -11.13 3.23
C LYS A 39 -3.51 -9.74 2.70
N VAL A 40 -4.02 -8.72 3.39
CA VAL A 40 -3.74 -7.31 3.11
C VAL A 40 -2.72 -6.80 4.11
N TYR A 41 -1.67 -6.14 3.62
CA TYR A 41 -0.62 -5.54 4.43
C TYR A 41 -0.51 -4.05 4.14
N GLU A 42 -0.10 -3.31 5.16
CA GLU A 42 0.26 -1.89 5.06
C GLU A 42 1.78 -1.80 4.98
N VAL A 43 2.28 -1.26 3.86
CA VAL A 43 3.71 -1.22 3.54
C VAL A 43 4.12 0.15 3.03
N GLY A 44 5.41 0.44 3.06
CA GLY A 44 5.94 1.68 2.46
C GLY A 44 5.68 1.72 0.94
N PRO A 45 5.63 2.92 0.34
CA PRO A 45 5.19 3.10 -1.04
C PRO A 45 6.11 2.38 -2.03
N ARG A 46 7.42 2.34 -1.75
CA ARG A 46 8.42 1.62 -2.56
C ARG A 46 8.23 0.10 -2.54
N LEU A 47 7.89 -0.48 -1.39
CA LEU A 47 7.64 -1.91 -1.29
C LEU A 47 6.30 -2.27 -1.95
N ALA A 48 5.27 -1.45 -1.77
CA ALA A 48 4.00 -1.61 -2.48
C ALA A 48 4.20 -1.60 -4.00
N GLU A 49 4.91 -0.61 -4.52
CA GLU A 49 5.25 -0.49 -5.94
C GLU A 49 5.96 -1.75 -6.45
N ALA A 50 7.01 -2.20 -5.75
CA ALA A 50 7.76 -3.40 -6.12
C ALA A 50 6.87 -4.67 -6.15
N LEU A 51 6.03 -4.87 -5.12
CA LEU A 51 5.12 -6.02 -5.04
C LEU A 51 4.06 -6.00 -6.15
N ILE A 52 3.55 -4.82 -6.50
CA ILE A 52 2.53 -4.66 -7.54
C ILE A 52 3.14 -4.89 -8.93
N VAL A 53 4.27 -4.24 -9.23
CA VAL A 53 4.94 -4.34 -10.54
C VAL A 53 5.44 -5.75 -10.81
N ALA A 54 5.97 -6.44 -9.79
CA ALA A 54 6.38 -7.85 -9.91
C ALA A 54 5.19 -8.83 -9.95
N GLY A 55 3.95 -8.35 -9.77
CA GLY A 55 2.74 -9.16 -9.86
C GLY A 55 2.50 -10.08 -8.65
N PHE A 56 3.09 -9.77 -7.49
CA PHE A 56 2.88 -10.47 -6.23
C PHE A 56 1.74 -9.91 -5.39
N ALA A 57 1.35 -8.65 -5.63
CA ALA A 57 0.29 -7.98 -4.91
C ALA A 57 -0.57 -7.08 -5.81
N GLU A 58 -1.74 -6.73 -5.30
CA GLU A 58 -2.64 -5.74 -5.90
C GLU A 58 -2.90 -4.61 -4.91
N PRO A 59 -3.08 -3.36 -5.38
CA PRO A 59 -3.44 -2.25 -4.51
C PRO A 59 -4.83 -2.49 -3.90
N GLU A 60 -4.91 -2.52 -2.58
CA GLU A 60 -6.18 -2.58 -1.87
C GLU A 60 -6.76 -1.15 -1.82
N MET A 61 -7.41 -0.74 -2.91
CA MET A 61 -8.21 0.48 -2.95
C MET A 61 -9.48 0.28 -2.12
N ARG A 62 -9.36 0.24 -0.78
CA ARG A 62 -10.52 0.53 0.05
C ARG A 62 -10.85 2.00 -0.18
N THR A 63 -11.93 2.21 -0.92
CA THR A 63 -12.61 3.49 -1.17
C THR A 63 -12.77 4.28 0.14
N LYS A 64 -11.74 5.02 0.55
CA LYS A 64 -11.84 6.06 1.58
C LYS A 64 -12.23 7.41 0.95
N ASP A 65 -12.55 7.43 -0.34
CA ASP A 65 -13.14 8.57 -1.05
C ASP A 65 -14.67 8.50 -1.10
N ARG A 66 -15.30 8.16 0.03
CA ARG A 66 -16.66 8.64 0.27
C ARG A 66 -16.53 9.85 1.18
N PRO A 67 -16.55 11.10 0.67
CA PRO A 67 -16.90 12.22 1.53
C PRO A 67 -18.23 11.84 2.19
N ALA A 68 -18.19 11.75 3.52
CA ALA A 68 -19.34 11.42 4.34
C ALA A 68 -20.31 12.60 4.39
N THR A 69 -20.86 13.02 3.26
CA THR A 69 -22.05 13.89 3.25
C THR A 69 -23.29 12.98 3.31
N LYS A 70 -23.69 12.68 4.55
CA LYS A 70 -24.98 12.06 4.86
C LYS A 70 -26.14 12.91 4.30
N PRO A 71 -27.26 12.28 3.93
CA PRO A 71 -28.36 12.91 3.20
C PRO A 71 -29.22 13.76 4.15
N GLY A 72 -29.33 15.06 3.86
CA GLY A 72 -30.29 15.94 4.53
C GLY A 72 -31.71 15.63 4.09
N LYS A 73 -32.38 14.73 4.82
CA LYS A 73 -33.84 14.55 4.75
C LYS A 73 -34.55 15.81 5.31
N ARG A 74 -35.58 16.25 4.57
CA ARG A 74 -36.83 16.91 4.99
C ARG A 74 -36.95 18.45 5.04
N LYS A 75 -37.99 18.89 4.31
CA LYS A 75 -39.00 19.98 4.50
C LYS A 75 -39.05 20.82 3.22
N LYS A 76 -40.18 21.13 2.60
CA LYS A 76 -41.60 21.17 3.00
C LYS A 76 -42.45 21.06 1.73
#